data_AF-W1YGX6-F1
#
_entry.id   AF-W1YGX6-F1
#
_cell.length_a   1.000
_cell.length_b   1.000
_cell.length_c   1.000
_cell.angle_alpha   90.00
_cell.angle_beta   90.00
_cell.angle_gamma   90.00
#
_symmetry.space_group_name_H-M   'P 1'
#
loop_
_entity.id
_entity.type
_entity.pdbx_description
1 polymer ?
#
loop_
_entity_poly.entity_id
_entity_poly.type
_entity_poly.pdbx_seq_one_letter_code
_entity_poly.pdbx_strand_id
1 'polypeptide(L)' 'YVTLEPCSHHGRTPPCCDALIAAGVARVVASMQDPNPQVAGRGLYRLQQAGIDVSHGLMMSEAEQLNKGFL' A
#
# COMPACT_ATOMS: atom_id res chain seq x y z
N TYR A 1 -3.82 -6.81 -5.80
CA TYR A 1 -3.21 -5.73 -6.59
C TYR A 1 -3.87 -4.42 -6.21
N VAL A 2 -3.08 -3.40 -5.95
CA VAL A 2 -3.54 -2.05 -5.58
C VAL A 2 -2.65 -1.01 -6.27
N THR A 3 -3.21 0.13 -6.66
CA THR A 3 -2.48 1.16 -7.41
C THR A 3 -1.66 2.08 -6.50
N LEU A 4 -1.98 2.14 -5.21
CA LEU A 4 -1.25 2.87 -4.18
C LEU A 4 -1.03 1.95 -2.97
N GLU A 5 0.02 2.21 -2.21
CA GLU A 5 0.28 1.53 -0.94
C GLU A 5 -0.95 1.51 -0.02
N PRO A 6 -1.31 0.33 0.54
CA PRO A 6 -2.38 0.23 1.53
C PRO A 6 -2.08 1.09 2.76
N CYS A 7 -3.03 1.96 3.15
CA CYS A 7 -2.84 2.84 4.29
C CYS A 7 -2.60 2.06 5.60
N SER A 8 -1.74 2.61 6.45
CA SER A 8 -1.26 1.97 7.69
C SER A 8 -1.66 2.69 8.98
N HIS A 9 -2.45 3.78 8.87
CA HIS A 9 -2.84 4.62 10.00
C HIS A 9 -4.36 4.65 10.16
N HIS A 10 -4.83 4.82 11.40
CA HIS A 10 -6.24 5.04 11.69
C HIS A 10 -6.59 6.50 11.45
N GLY A 11 -7.35 6.75 10.38
CA GLY A 11 -7.93 8.06 10.06
C GLY A 11 -9.43 8.06 10.34
N ARG A 12 -10.22 8.46 9.33
CA ARG A 12 -11.70 8.37 9.38
C ARG A 12 -12.21 6.93 9.28
N THR A 13 -11.45 6.07 8.62
CA THR A 13 -11.73 4.64 8.47
C THR A 13 -10.55 3.80 8.99
N PRO A 14 -10.78 2.52 9.33
CA PRO A 14 -9.70 1.59 9.66
C PRO A 14 -8.68 1.45 8.51
N PRO A 15 -7.42 1.10 8.81
CA PRO A 15 -6.35 0.96 7.83
C PRO A 15 -6.55 -0.26 6.93
N CYS A 16 -6.29 -0.07 5.64
CA CYS A 16 -6.41 -1.13 4.63
C CYS A 16 -5.41 -2.28 4.87
N CYS A 17 -4.23 -2.01 5.44
CA CYS A 17 -3.27 -3.08 5.73
C CYS A 17 -3.84 -4.12 6.71
N ASP A 18 -4.56 -3.67 7.74
CA ASP A 18 -5.13 -4.56 8.76
C ASP A 18 -6.27 -5.39 8.16
N ALA A 19 -7.08 -4.80 7.28
CA ALA A 19 -8.14 -5.50 6.55
C ALA A 19 -7.57 -6.59 5.61
N LEU A 20 -6.47 -6.31 4.92
CA LEU A 20 -5.79 -7.28 4.05
C LEU A 20 -5.17 -8.44 4.86
N ILE A 21 -4.59 -8.15 6.02
CA ILE A 21 -4.07 -9.17 6.95
C ILE A 21 -5.21 -10.06 7.44
N ALA A 22 -6.32 -9.46 7.89
CA ALA A 22 -7.49 -10.20 8.36
C ALA A 22 -8.13 -11.06 7.26
N ALA A 23 -8.08 -10.60 6.01
CA ALA A 23 -8.55 -11.36 4.85
C ALA A 23 -7.63 -12.55 4.48
N GLY A 24 -6.43 -12.64 5.04
CA GLY A 24 -5.51 -13.75 4.82
C GLY A 24 -4.98 -13.82 3.39
N VAL A 25 -4.79 -12.68 2.71
CA VAL A 25 -4.27 -12.66 1.35
C VAL A 25 -2.82 -13.14 1.31
N ALA A 26 -2.47 -13.97 0.33
CA ALA A 26 -1.11 -14.51 0.22
C ALA A 26 -0.11 -13.50 -0.36
N ARG A 27 -0.57 -12.59 -1.22
CA ARG A 27 0.29 -11.66 -1.97
C ARG A 27 -0.39 -10.31 -2.22
N VAL A 28 0.36 -9.24 -2.02
CA VAL A 28 -0.02 -7.87 -2.35
C VAL A 28 1.01 -7.25 -3.29
N VAL A 29 0.54 -6.72 -4.41
CA VAL A 29 1.37 -5.95 -5.35
C VAL A 29 0.82 -4.53 -5.39
N ALA A 30 1.66 -3.55 -5.04
CA ALA A 30 1.34 -2.13 -5.06
C ALA A 30 2.05 -1.44 -6.23
N SER A 31 1.37 -0.60 -7.02
CA SER A 31 2.07 0.11 -8.10
C SER A 31 3.04 1.16 -7.56
N MET A 32 2.60 1.97 -6.60
CA MET A 32 3.38 3.06 -6.02
C MET A 32 3.35 3.00 -4.48
N GLN A 33 4.44 3.43 -3.83
CA GLN A 33 4.46 3.68 -2.39
C GLN A 33 3.70 4.96 -2.04
N ASP A 34 3.29 5.12 -0.78
CA ASP A 34 2.70 6.39 -0.35
C ASP A 34 3.73 7.52 -0.52
N PRO A 35 3.41 8.61 -1.23
CA PRO A 35 4.35 9.71 -1.47
C PRO A 35 4.66 10.51 -0.19
N ASN A 36 3.83 10.42 0.85
CA ASN A 36 4.08 11.12 2.10
C ASN A 36 5.25 10.46 2.84
N PRO A 37 6.39 11.17 3.01
CA PRO A 37 7.61 10.60 3.59
C PRO A 37 7.43 10.16 5.05
N GLN A 38 6.39 10.63 5.74
CA GLN A 38 6.10 10.21 7.11
C GLN A 38 5.48 8.82 7.19
N VAL A 39 4.85 8.32 6.11
CA VAL A 39 4.12 7.04 6.09
C VAL A 39 4.56 6.08 4.99
N ALA A 40 5.33 6.55 4.01
CA ALA A 40 5.90 5.75 2.94
C ALA A 40 6.48 4.41 3.45
N GLY A 41 6.00 3.30 2.89
CA GLY A 41 6.47 1.95 3.17
C GLY A 41 5.95 1.32 4.45
N ARG A 42 5.24 2.04 5.34
CA ARG A 42 4.74 1.48 6.60
C ARG A 42 3.65 0.43 6.39
N GLY A 43 2.79 0.61 5.40
CA GLY A 43 1.73 -0.32 5.06
C GLY A 43 2.29 -1.60 4.47
N LEU A 44 3.21 -1.46 3.51
CA LEU A 44 3.92 -2.60 2.92
C LEU A 44 4.73 -3.38 3.95
N TYR A 45 5.43 -2.68 4.85
CA TYR A 45 6.19 -3.30 5.93
C TYR A 45 5.29 -4.12 6.88
N ARG A 46 4.13 -3.57 7.29
CA ARG A 46 3.17 -4.31 8.13
C ARG A 46 2.66 -5.59 7.46
N LEU A 47 2.33 -5.53 6.17
CA LEU A 47 1.91 -6.72 5.40
C LEU A 47 3.02 -7.77 5.38
N GLN A 48 4.26 -7.35 5.15
CA GLN A 48 5.42 -8.24 5.17
C GLN A 48 5.64 -8.89 6.54
N GLN A 49 5.49 -8.13 7.64
CA GLN A 49 5.58 -8.67 9.01
C GLN A 49 4.48 -9.69 9.32
N ALA A 50 3.32 -9.61 8.65
CA ALA A 50 2.25 -10.59 8.75
C ALA A 50 2.47 -11.84 7.86
N GLY A 51 3.62 -11.94 7.16
CA GLY A 51 3.97 -13.07 6.31
C GLY A 51 3.37 -13.02 4.90
N ILE A 52 2.85 -11.87 4.48
CA ILE A 52 2.30 -11.66 3.14
C ILE A 52 3.46 -11.34 2.17
N ASP A 53 3.45 -11.94 0.98
CA ASP A 53 4.40 -11.58 -0.08
C ASP A 53 4.06 -10.20 -0.65
N VAL A 54 5.03 -9.29 -0.65
CA VAL A 54 4.82 -7.89 -1.03
C VAL A 54 5.80 -7.50 -2.13
N SER A 55 5.28 -6.90 -3.20
CA SER A 55 6.10 -6.28 -4.26
C SER A 55 5.56 -4.89 -4.59
N HIS A 56 6.42 -3.98 -5.03
CA HIS A 56 5.98 -2.68 -5.53
C HIS A 56 6.72 -2.22 -6.80
N GLY A 57 6.18 -1.20 -7.47
CA GLY A 57 6.77 -0.61 -8.68
C GLY A 57 6.15 -1.08 -9.99
N LEU A 58 5.17 -2.00 -9.95
CA LEU A 58 4.49 -2.47 -11.15
C LEU A 58 3.60 -1.36 -11.73
N MET A 59 3.88 -0.91 -12.95
CA MET A 59 3.16 0.19 -13.61
C MET A 59 3.18 1.49 -12.79
N MET A 60 4.35 1.80 -12.21
CA MET A 60 4.52 2.99 -11.36
C MET A 60 4.22 4.28 -12.12
N SER A 61 4.68 4.40 -13.37
CA SER A 61 4.46 5.61 -14.18
C SER A 61 2.97 5.89 -14.43
N GLU A 62 2.16 4.85 -14.66
CA GLU A 62 0.71 4.99 -14.81
C GLU A 62 0.03 5.35 -13.49
N ALA A 63 0.48 4.77 -12.38
CA ALA A 63 -0.01 5.11 -11.05
C ALA A 63 0.32 6.55 -10.65
N GLU A 64 1.50 7.06 -11.03
CA GLU A 64 1.87 8.46 -10.87
C GLU A 64 0.97 9.38 -11.71
N GLN A 65 0.70 8.99 -12.96
CA GLN A 65 -0.20 9.74 -13.83
C GLN A 65 -1.63 9.83 -13.28
N LEU A 66 -2.12 8.76 -12.67
CA LEU A 66 -3.44 8.73 -12.02
C LEU A 66 -3.53 9.69 -10.83
N ASN A 67 -2.42 9.92 -10.12
CA ASN A 67 -2.37 10.66 -8.86
C ASN A 67 -1.65 12.01 -8.94
N LYS A 68 -1.48 12.60 -10.14
CA LYS A 68 -0.72 13.86 -10.34
C LYS A 68 -1.12 15.04 -9.44
N GLY A 69 -2.38 15.13 -9.04
CA GLY A 69 -2.85 16.21 -8.14
C GLY A 69 -2.58 15.92 -6.65
N PHE A 70 -2.26 14.68 -6.31
CA PHE A 70 -1.94 14.23 -4.95
C PHE A 70 -0.43 14.12 -4.71
N LEU A 71 0.33 13.83 -5.76
CA LEU A 71 1.80 13.82 -5.78
C LEU A 71 2.42 15.22 -5.69
#